data_AF-A0A967A6P0-F1
#
_entry.id   AF-A0A967A6P0-F1
#
_cell.length_a   1.000
_cell.length_b   1.000
_cell.length_c   1.000
_cell.angle_alpha   90.00
_cell.angle_beta   90.00
_cell.angle_gamma   90.00
#
_symmetry.space_group_name_H-M   'P 1'
#
loop_
_entity.id
_entity.type
_entity.pdbx_description
1 polymer ?
#
loop_
_entity_poly.entity_id
_entity_poly.type
_entity_poly.pdbx_seq_one_letter_code
_entity_poly.pdbx_strand_id
1 'polypeptide(L)'
;MPKEGGDISVYRTAACTEEKIWWLGDWYVARPRKDGRPILARGDLKGSDFSAQDLEVKKHPRPHPRHANVIGWPNDKPARKMKATVLANLAMAHFKPHL
;
A
#
# COMPACT_ATOMS: atom_id res chain seq x y z
N MET A 1 -9.14 -0.44 1.28
CA MET A 1 -10.09 0.35 0.47
C MET A 1 -10.09 1.79 0.97
N PRO A 2 -10.00 2.80 0.09
CA PRO A 2 -10.08 4.20 0.51
C PRO A 2 -11.53 4.61 0.83
N LYS A 3 -11.70 5.81 1.40
CA LYS A 3 -13.01 6.48 1.44
C LYS A 3 -13.45 6.85 0.02
N GLU A 4 -14.70 7.27 -0.14
CA GLU A 4 -15.20 7.78 -1.41
C GLU A 4 -14.32 8.94 -1.92
N GLY A 5 -13.99 8.92 -3.21
CA GLY A 5 -13.07 9.89 -3.83
C GLY A 5 -11.62 9.84 -3.33
N GLY A 6 -11.24 8.84 -2.53
CA GLY A 6 -9.91 8.76 -1.92
C GLY A 6 -8.96 7.81 -2.65
N ASP A 7 -7.67 7.99 -2.37
CA ASP A 7 -6.57 7.13 -2.83
C ASP A 7 -6.08 6.20 -1.72
N ILE A 8 -5.31 5.17 -2.10
CA ILE A 8 -4.52 4.38 -1.14
C ILE A 8 -3.03 4.72 -1.29
N SER A 9 -2.39 5.08 -0.18
CA SER A 9 -0.93 5.23 -0.10
C SER A 9 -0.22 3.88 -0.16
N VAL A 10 0.82 3.78 -0.99
CA VAL A 10 1.69 2.61 -1.14
C VAL A 10 3.16 3.02 -1.27
N TYR A 11 4.07 2.08 -1.12
CA TYR A 11 5.49 2.27 -1.36
C TYR A 11 5.96 1.34 -2.48
N ARG A 12 6.73 1.89 -3.42
CA ARG A 12 7.37 1.12 -4.50
C ARG A 12 8.65 0.48 -3.98
N THR A 13 8.62 -0.84 -3.85
CA THR A 13 9.67 -1.64 -3.21
C THR A 13 10.59 -2.37 -4.18
N ALA A 14 10.44 -2.14 -5.49
CA ALA A 14 11.35 -2.68 -6.51
C ALA A 14 12.82 -2.35 -6.16
N ALA A 15 13.67 -3.39 -6.18
CA ALA A 15 15.08 -3.36 -5.80
C ALA A 15 15.36 -2.92 -4.34
N CYS A 16 14.40 -3.02 -3.44
CA CYS A 16 14.64 -2.89 -1.99
C CYS A 16 14.97 -4.26 -1.40
N THR A 17 15.87 -4.28 -0.41
CA THR A 17 16.04 -5.45 0.47
C THR A 17 14.88 -5.53 1.46
N GLU A 18 14.70 -6.69 2.10
CA GLU A 18 13.69 -6.92 3.12
C GLU A 18 13.77 -5.89 4.25
N GLU A 19 14.99 -5.64 4.75
CA GLU A 19 15.26 -4.67 5.82
C GLU A 19 14.88 -3.26 5.39
N LYS A 20 15.17 -2.91 4.12
CA LYS A 20 14.83 -1.59 3.60
C LYS A 20 13.31 -1.38 3.50
N ILE A 21 12.55 -2.41 3.16
CA ILE A 21 11.09 -2.33 3.10
C ILE A 21 10.51 -2.12 4.50
N TRP A 22 10.98 -2.88 5.50
CA TRP A 22 10.57 -2.66 6.90
C TRP A 22 10.97 -1.29 7.42
N TRP A 23 12.19 -0.83 7.10
CA TRP A 23 12.66 0.51 7.45
C TRP A 23 11.76 1.60 6.85
N LEU A 24 11.33 1.47 5.59
CA LEU A 24 10.40 2.42 4.97
C LEU A 24 9.07 2.46 5.71
N GLY A 25 8.53 1.28 6.06
CA GLY A 25 7.32 1.16 6.85
C GLY A 25 7.48 1.86 8.20
N ASP A 26 8.52 1.53 8.96
CA ASP A 26 8.71 2.09 10.30
C ASP A 26 8.86 3.62 10.26
N TRP A 27 9.71 4.14 9.38
CA TRP A 27 10.05 5.56 9.37
C TRP A 27 8.99 6.47 8.77
N TYR A 28 8.32 6.03 7.71
CA TYR A 28 7.41 6.89 6.95
C TYR A 28 5.94 6.47 7.00
N VAL A 29 5.64 5.34 7.64
CA VAL A 29 4.26 4.86 7.82
C VAL A 29 3.90 4.70 9.30
N ALA A 30 4.74 4.05 10.12
CA ALA A 30 4.44 3.82 11.53
C ALA A 30 4.67 5.07 12.39
N ARG A 31 5.91 5.60 12.38
CA ARG A 31 6.29 6.77 13.21
C ARG A 31 5.42 8.01 13.04
N PRO A 32 4.96 8.38 11.83
CA PRO A 32 4.08 9.54 11.67
C PRO A 32 2.66 9.34 12.21
N ARG A 33 2.25 8.12 12.58
CA ARG A 33 0.90 7.86 13.11
C ARG A 33 0.77 8.45 14.52
N LYS A 34 -0.34 9.13 14.75
CA LYS A 34 -0.67 9.71 16.06
C LYS A 34 -0.96 8.66 17.14
N ASP A 35 -1.32 7.44 16.74
CA ASP A 35 -1.66 6.36 17.65
C ASP A 35 -0.45 5.52 18.11
N GLY A 36 0.76 5.81 17.59
CA GLY A 36 2.00 5.13 17.96
C GLY A 36 2.05 3.64 17.59
N ARG A 37 1.10 3.12 16.80
CA ARG A 37 1.03 1.68 16.53
C ARG A 37 2.12 1.24 15.56
N PRO A 38 2.86 0.15 15.87
CA PRO A 38 3.86 -0.38 14.97
C PRO A 38 3.22 -1.02 13.74
N ILE A 39 4.04 -1.27 12.73
CA ILE A 39 3.65 -2.15 11.62
C ILE A 39 3.90 -3.58 12.04
N LEU A 40 2.86 -4.40 11.98
CA LEU A 40 2.90 -5.83 12.30
C LEU A 40 3.05 -6.71 11.05
N ALA A 41 2.59 -6.22 9.91
CA ALA A 41 2.60 -6.93 8.65
C ALA A 41 2.55 -5.95 7.47
N ARG A 42 2.93 -6.44 6.29
CA ARG A 42 2.75 -5.76 5.01
C ARG A 42 2.18 -6.73 3.98
N GLY A 43 1.48 -6.19 2.98
CA GLY A 43 1.01 -6.94 1.81
C GLY A 43 1.73 -6.43 0.57
N ASP A 44 2.46 -7.32 -0.09
CA ASP A 44 3.21 -7.00 -1.30
C ASP A 44 2.37 -7.39 -2.52
N LEU A 45 2.27 -6.46 -3.48
CA LEU A 45 1.51 -6.60 -4.73
C LEU A 45 2.38 -6.21 -5.91
N LYS A 46 2.16 -6.84 -7.07
CA LYS A 46 2.78 -6.41 -8.32
C LYS A 46 2.05 -5.19 -8.87
N GLY A 47 2.76 -4.33 -9.59
CA GLY A 47 2.15 -3.20 -10.29
C GLY A 47 1.03 -3.62 -11.25
N SER A 48 1.19 -4.80 -11.88
CA SER A 48 0.21 -5.42 -12.76
C SER A 48 -1.13 -5.74 -12.10
N ASP A 49 -1.13 -6.02 -10.79
CA ASP A 49 -2.34 -6.40 -10.06
C ASP A 49 -3.28 -5.19 -9.92
N PHE A 50 -2.72 -3.98 -9.81
CA PHE A 50 -3.49 -2.74 -9.83
C PHE A 50 -4.04 -2.45 -11.24
N SER A 51 -3.22 -2.56 -12.29
CA SER A 51 -3.69 -2.31 -13.66
C SER A 51 -4.76 -3.31 -14.11
N ALA A 52 -4.67 -4.58 -13.67
CA ALA A 52 -5.70 -5.59 -13.92
C ALA A 52 -7.03 -5.28 -13.20
N GLN A 53 -7.03 -4.32 -12.28
CA GLN A 53 -8.21 -3.80 -11.61
C GLN A 53 -8.53 -2.36 -12.06
N ASP A 54 -8.04 -1.91 -13.22
CA ASP A 54 -8.23 -0.55 -13.74
C ASP A 54 -7.77 0.55 -12.76
N LEU A 55 -6.79 0.24 -11.90
CA LEU A 55 -6.19 1.18 -10.96
C LEU A 55 -4.77 1.54 -11.42
N GLU A 56 -4.37 2.77 -11.12
CA GLU A 56 -3.05 3.28 -11.49
C GLU A 56 -2.18 3.55 -10.26
N VAL A 57 -0.93 3.12 -10.28
CA VAL A 57 0.07 3.49 -9.27
C VAL A 57 0.78 4.78 -9.69
N LYS A 58 0.32 5.92 -9.18
CA LYS A 58 0.86 7.24 -9.50
C LYS A 58 1.92 7.67 -8.49
N LYS A 59 3.11 8.06 -8.97
CA LYS A 59 4.20 8.55 -8.13
C LYS A 59 3.73 9.77 -7.32
N HIS A 60 3.94 9.73 -6.01
CA HIS A 60 3.65 10.83 -5.10
C HIS A 60 4.82 10.93 -4.12
N PRO A 61 5.94 11.60 -4.47
CA PRO A 61 7.23 11.43 -3.80
C PRO A 61 7.36 12.16 -2.45
N ARG A 62 6.27 12.18 -1.68
CA ARG A 62 6.17 12.71 -0.31
C ARG A 62 5.37 11.70 0.53
N PRO A 63 5.84 11.31 1.73
CA PRO A 63 7.01 11.84 2.45
C PRO A 63 8.37 11.27 1.98
N HIS A 64 8.39 10.34 1.03
CA HIS A 64 9.63 9.68 0.56
C HIS A 64 9.59 9.48 -0.97
N PRO A 65 10.74 9.47 -1.69
CA PRO A 65 10.77 9.33 -3.16
C PRO A 65 10.10 8.07 -3.72
N ARG A 66 10.01 7.02 -2.90
CA ARG A 66 9.35 5.74 -3.25
C ARG A 66 7.85 5.73 -2.98
N HIS A 67 7.30 6.73 -2.29
CA HIS A 67 5.87 6.83 -2.04
C HIS A 67 5.09 7.02 -3.35
N ALA A 68 3.92 6.41 -3.41
CA ALA A 68 2.99 6.49 -4.52
C ALA A 68 1.55 6.36 -4.00
N ASN A 69 0.60 6.80 -4.80
CA ASN A 69 -0.82 6.58 -4.57
C ASN A 69 -1.35 5.58 -5.59
N VAL A 70 -2.21 4.67 -5.14
CA VAL A 70 -3.09 3.91 -6.01
C VAL A 70 -4.35 4.74 -6.22
N ILE A 71 -4.55 5.20 -7.45
CA ILE A 71 -5.65 6.08 -7.87
C ILE A 71 -6.62 5.33 -8.79
N GLY A 72 -7.74 5.98 -9.14
CA GLY A 72 -8.75 5.41 -10.05
C GLY A 72 -9.80 4.55 -9.35
N TRP A 73 -9.91 4.63 -8.03
CA TRP A 73 -10.94 3.90 -7.29
C TRP A 73 -12.35 4.40 -7.67
N PRO A 74 -13.33 3.50 -7.90
CA PRO A 74 -14.69 3.91 -8.23
C PRO A 74 -15.34 4.65 -7.05
N ASN A 75 -16.31 5.54 -7.28
CA ASN A 75 -17.05 6.16 -6.17
C ASN A 75 -18.01 5.17 -5.50
N ASP A 76 -18.58 4.26 -6.30
CA ASP A 76 -19.48 3.20 -5.83
C ASP A 76 -18.80 2.29 -4.79
N LYS A 77 -19.38 2.23 -3.58
CA LYS A 77 -18.83 1.51 -2.43
C LYS A 77 -18.72 0.00 -2.68
N PRO A 78 -19.76 -0.70 -3.20
CA PRO A 78 -19.64 -2.10 -3.62
C PRO A 78 -18.48 -2.34 -4.60
N ALA A 79 -18.35 -1.53 -5.66
CA ALA A 79 -17.28 -1.67 -6.64
C ALA A 79 -15.89 -1.47 -6.01
N ARG A 80 -15.71 -0.47 -5.13
CA ARG A 80 -14.44 -0.29 -4.40
C ARG A 80 -14.12 -1.50 -3.53
N LYS A 81 -15.13 -2.05 -2.85
CA LYS A 81 -14.95 -3.22 -1.97
C LYS A 81 -14.53 -4.43 -2.79
N MET A 82 -15.17 -4.67 -3.93
CA MET A 82 -14.82 -5.76 -4.83
C MET A 82 -13.36 -5.69 -5.26
N LYS A 83 -12.92 -4.54 -5.83
CA LYS A 83 -11.52 -4.35 -6.25
C LYS A 83 -10.54 -4.50 -5.07
N ALA A 84 -10.89 -3.99 -3.89
CA ALA A 84 -10.04 -4.14 -2.70
C ALA A 84 -9.92 -5.59 -2.22
N THR A 85 -10.99 -6.38 -2.30
CA THR A 85 -10.97 -7.81 -1.95
C THR A 85 -10.12 -8.60 -2.94
N VAL A 86 -10.25 -8.32 -4.25
CA VAL A 86 -9.42 -8.96 -5.28
C VAL A 86 -7.93 -8.69 -5.02
N LEU A 87 -7.56 -7.42 -4.79
CA LEU A 87 -6.18 -7.07 -4.45
C LEU A 87 -5.71 -7.74 -3.15
N ALA A 88 -6.55 -7.82 -2.12
CA ALA A 88 -6.19 -8.49 -0.87
C ALA A 88 -5.91 -9.99 -1.09
N ASN A 89 -6.67 -10.66 -1.96
CA ASN A 89 -6.47 -12.07 -2.28
C ASN A 89 -5.21 -12.33 -3.11
N LEU A 90 -4.74 -11.33 -3.87
CA LEU A 90 -3.51 -11.41 -4.66
C LEU A 90 -2.26 -11.05 -3.85
N ALA A 91 -2.42 -10.35 -2.72
CA ALA A 91 -1.31 -9.81 -1.96
C ALA A 91 -0.52 -10.94 -1.25
N MET A 92 0.81 -10.87 -1.34
CA MET A 92 1.69 -11.70 -0.55
C MET A 92 1.87 -11.08 0.84
N ALA A 93 1.36 -11.74 1.87
CA ALA A 93 1.47 -11.25 3.24
C ALA A 93 2.85 -11.58 3.85
N HIS A 94 3.52 -10.55 4.34
CA HIS A 94 4.74 -10.66 5.13
C HIS A 94 4.47 -10.17 6.55
N PHE A 95 4.75 -11.01 7.53
CA PHE A 95 4.66 -10.65 8.94
C PHE A 95 6.01 -10.15 9.41
N LYS A 96 6.00 -9.07 10.19
CA LYS A 96 7.25 -8.51 10.71
C LYS A 96 7.90 -9.57 11.63
N PRO A 97 9.17 -9.94 11.40
CA PRO A 97 9.86 -10.88 12.27
C PRO A 97 9.80 -10.37 13.72
N HIS A 98 9.40 -11.24 14.64
CA HIS A 98 9.48 -10.92 16.06
C HIS A 98 10.96 -11.00 16.44
N LEU A 99 11.50 -9.90 17.00
CA LEU A 99 12.72 -9.94 17.79
C LEU A 99 12.37 -10.45 19.19
#